data_AF-A0A3B9G8N8-F1
#
_entry.id   AF-A0A3B9G8N8-F1
#
_cell.length_a   1.000
_cell.length_b   1.000
_cell.length_c   1.000
_cell.angle_alpha   90.00
_cell.angle_beta   90.00
_cell.angle_gamma   90.00
#
_symmetry.space_group_name_H-M   'P 1'
#
loop_
_entity.id
_entity.type
_entity.pdbx_description
1 polymer ?
#
loop_
_entity_poly.entity_id
_entity_poly.type
_entity_poly.pdbx_seq_one_letter_code
_entity_poly.pdbx_strand_id
1 'polypeptide(L)'
;SLTSITIPNSVTSIGELAFRECRFLKTVVMEGLPPTVDRTAFETVNENAKVFVNPGYLFRYGNVDETWNGLVISDPDEKSLYDRIEELTELIIQKDAQIAGLEQRPTQSEYDAVVTELDACPSLEDIQEARVGSVVLTPTGNGTVILRMMIEESSDLSVWENNGESVEVELPLTEGKKFLRFALK
;
A
#
# COMPACT_ATOMS: atom_id res chain seq x y z
N SER A 1 28.99 -4.73 40.09
CA SER A 1 29.50 -5.97 39.46
C SER A 1 29.06 -6.01 38.01
N LEU A 2 29.98 -6.25 37.08
CA LEU A 2 29.66 -6.38 35.67
C LEU A 2 29.05 -7.76 35.42
N THR A 3 27.86 -7.82 34.83
CA THR A 3 27.13 -9.08 34.58
C THR A 3 26.95 -9.38 33.10
N SER A 4 26.87 -8.34 32.26
CA SER A 4 26.79 -8.45 30.82
C SER A 4 27.48 -7.27 30.14
N ILE A 5 27.98 -7.49 28.92
CA ILE A 5 28.52 -6.45 28.03
C ILE A 5 28.12 -6.72 26.58
N THR A 6 28.01 -5.64 25.81
CA THR A 6 27.91 -5.69 24.35
C THR A 6 29.16 -5.05 23.76
N ILE A 7 29.83 -5.76 22.86
CA ILE A 7 31.00 -5.29 22.12
C ILE A 7 30.54 -4.94 20.69
N PRO A 8 30.45 -3.64 20.35
CA PRO A 8 29.94 -3.21 19.07
C PRO A 8 30.92 -3.53 17.94
N ASN A 9 30.42 -3.54 16.71
CA ASN A 9 31.19 -3.86 15.51
C ASN A 9 32.37 -2.91 15.22
N SER A 10 32.42 -1.74 15.88
CA SER A 10 33.50 -0.77 15.77
C SER A 10 34.73 -1.12 16.61
N VAL A 11 34.61 -2.05 17.56
CA VAL A 11 35.75 -2.51 18.37
C VAL A 11 36.59 -3.46 17.56
N THR A 12 37.81 -3.04 17.24
CA THR A 12 38.78 -3.86 16.49
C THR A 12 39.79 -4.58 17.38
N SER A 13 39.93 -4.16 18.64
CA SER A 13 40.88 -4.73 19.58
C SER A 13 40.40 -4.69 21.03
N ILE A 14 40.68 -5.76 21.79
CA ILE A 14 40.47 -5.86 23.23
C ILE A 14 41.83 -6.16 23.88
N GLY A 15 42.29 -5.24 24.72
CA GLY A 15 43.63 -5.27 25.30
C GLY A 15 43.80 -6.26 26.45
N GLU A 16 45.07 -6.39 26.87
CA GLU A 16 45.48 -7.15 28.05
C GLU A 16 44.64 -6.75 29.28
N LEU A 17 44.15 -7.75 30.02
CA LEU A 17 43.37 -7.62 31.26
C LEU A 17 42.05 -6.83 31.18
N ALA A 18 41.54 -6.49 29.99
CA ALA A 18 40.38 -5.60 29.83
C ALA A 18 39.14 -5.98 30.67
N PHE A 19 38.87 -7.27 30.81
CA PHE A 19 37.79 -7.83 31.63
C PHE A 19 38.29 -8.89 32.62
N ARG A 20 39.60 -8.88 32.96
CA ARG A 20 40.15 -9.83 33.95
C ARG A 20 39.42 -9.66 35.28
N GLU A 21 39.15 -10.78 35.96
CA GLU A 21 38.52 -10.82 37.29
C GLU A 21 37.09 -10.27 37.34
N CYS A 22 36.42 -10.08 36.19
CA CYS A 22 34.98 -9.82 36.14
C CYS A 22 34.17 -11.10 36.48
N ARG A 23 34.29 -11.61 37.71
CA ARG A 23 33.75 -12.91 38.16
C ARG A 23 32.22 -13.07 38.04
N PHE A 24 31.51 -11.97 37.90
CA PHE A 24 30.05 -11.95 37.73
C PHE A 24 29.62 -11.80 36.26
N LEU A 25 30.56 -11.60 35.33
CA LEU A 25 30.27 -11.47 33.91
C LEU A 25 29.81 -12.81 33.37
N LYS A 26 28.56 -12.88 32.92
CA LYS A 26 27.92 -14.10 32.39
C LYS A 26 27.69 -14.03 30.89
N THR A 27 27.55 -12.81 30.35
CA THR A 27 27.07 -12.61 28.97
C THR A 27 27.95 -11.58 28.27
N VAL A 28 28.54 -11.96 27.14
CA VAL A 28 29.22 -11.06 26.21
C VAL A 28 28.49 -11.14 24.88
N VAL A 29 27.99 -10.03 24.35
CA VAL A 29 27.33 -9.99 23.03
C VAL A 29 28.28 -9.34 22.03
N MET A 30 28.51 -10.00 20.89
CA MET A 30 29.38 -9.52 19.81
C MET A 30 28.53 -9.12 18.60
N GLU A 31 28.60 -7.85 18.20
CA GLU A 31 27.83 -7.32 17.06
C GLU A 31 28.57 -7.37 15.72
N GLY A 32 29.84 -7.77 15.72
CA GLY A 32 30.70 -7.74 14.53
C GLY A 32 31.67 -8.91 14.44
N LEU A 33 32.63 -8.77 13.52
CA LEU A 33 33.77 -9.68 13.40
C LEU A 33 34.57 -9.76 14.72
N PRO A 34 35.25 -10.88 15.00
CA PRO A 34 36.05 -11.01 16.20
C PRO A 34 37.17 -9.96 16.21
N PRO A 35 37.28 -9.12 17.26
CA PRO A 35 38.42 -8.23 17.41
C PRO A 35 39.69 -9.03 17.68
N THR A 36 40.85 -8.39 17.48
CA THR A 36 42.09 -8.91 18.06
C THR A 36 41.98 -8.84 19.57
N VAL A 37 42.06 -9.98 20.25
CA VAL A 37 41.83 -10.06 21.70
C VAL A 37 43.06 -10.65 22.38
N ASP A 38 43.55 -9.97 23.42
CA ASP A 38 44.62 -10.52 24.25
C ASP A 38 44.14 -11.78 24.98
N ARG A 39 45.03 -12.76 25.19
CA ARG A 39 44.69 -14.04 25.82
C ARG A 39 44.19 -13.89 27.27
N THR A 40 44.58 -12.82 27.96
CA THR A 40 44.21 -12.56 29.36
C THR A 40 42.98 -11.68 29.50
N ALA A 41 42.42 -11.18 28.39
CA ALA A 41 41.34 -10.19 28.40
C ALA A 41 40.13 -10.66 29.22
N PHE A 42 39.81 -11.97 29.19
CA PHE A 42 38.69 -12.56 29.91
C PHE A 42 39.15 -13.60 30.97
N GLU A 43 40.37 -13.48 31.49
CA GLU A 43 40.85 -14.41 32.51
C GLU A 43 40.09 -14.22 33.85
N THR A 44 39.75 -15.32 34.54
CA THR A 44 39.03 -15.29 35.83
C THR A 44 37.65 -14.61 35.76
N VAL A 45 36.99 -14.65 34.59
CA VAL A 45 35.55 -14.38 34.48
C VAL A 45 34.73 -15.57 35.01
N ASN A 46 33.40 -15.49 34.96
CA ASN A 46 32.56 -16.61 35.35
C ASN A 46 32.85 -17.84 34.46
N GLU A 47 33.00 -19.04 35.04
CA GLU A 47 33.27 -20.27 34.29
C GLU A 47 32.15 -20.64 33.31
N ASN A 48 30.93 -20.15 33.54
CA ASN A 48 29.76 -20.33 32.68
C ASN A 48 29.50 -19.10 31.80
N ALA A 49 30.47 -18.20 31.64
CA ALA A 49 30.31 -17.03 30.79
C ALA A 49 30.21 -17.43 29.32
N LYS A 50 29.22 -16.86 28.64
CA LYS A 50 28.90 -17.12 27.24
C LYS A 50 29.19 -15.91 26.37
N VAL A 51 29.68 -16.16 25.17
CA VAL A 51 29.75 -15.17 24.11
C VAL A 51 28.66 -15.46 23.07
N PHE A 52 27.76 -14.50 22.88
CA PHE A 52 26.69 -14.54 21.90
C PHE A 52 27.13 -13.80 20.65
N VAL A 53 27.13 -14.49 19.52
CA VAL A 53 27.64 -13.98 18.26
C VAL A 53 26.52 -13.99 17.24
N ASN A 54 26.40 -12.94 16.43
CA ASN A 54 25.50 -12.95 15.28
C ASN A 54 25.80 -14.18 14.38
N PRO A 55 24.79 -15.00 13.99
CA PRO A 55 25.00 -16.17 13.14
C PRO A 55 25.78 -15.89 11.85
N GLY A 56 25.61 -14.70 11.28
CA GLY A 56 26.36 -14.24 10.10
C GLY A 56 27.86 -14.08 10.32
N TYR A 57 28.35 -14.09 11.57
CA TYR A 57 29.78 -14.03 11.93
C TYR A 57 30.26 -15.28 12.69
N LEU A 58 29.39 -16.22 13.04
CA LEU A 58 29.71 -17.39 13.86
C LEU A 58 30.91 -18.17 13.33
N PHE A 59 30.97 -18.36 12.01
CA PHE A 59 32.07 -19.01 11.28
C PHE A 59 33.47 -18.37 11.47
N ARG A 60 33.57 -17.20 12.08
CA ARG A 60 34.83 -16.51 12.43
C ARG A 60 35.24 -16.70 13.89
N TYR A 61 34.31 -17.02 14.77
CA TYR A 61 34.56 -17.19 16.21
C TYR A 61 34.88 -18.64 16.56
N GLY A 62 34.27 -19.60 15.85
CA GLY A 62 34.37 -21.04 16.12
C GLY A 62 33.01 -21.71 15.98
N ASN A 63 32.92 -22.97 16.37
CA ASN A 63 31.63 -23.66 16.45
C ASN A 63 30.90 -23.32 17.76
N VAL A 64 29.58 -23.50 17.78
CA VAL A 64 28.81 -23.46 19.02
C VAL A 64 29.37 -24.49 19.99
N ASP A 65 29.36 -24.17 21.29
CA ASP A 65 29.93 -24.94 22.40
C ASP A 65 31.47 -25.03 22.44
N GLU A 66 32.18 -24.53 21.42
CA GLU A 66 33.63 -24.26 21.54
C GLU A 66 33.87 -22.98 22.37
N THR A 67 35.14 -22.66 22.63
CA THR A 67 35.50 -21.46 23.39
C THR A 67 36.17 -20.40 22.52
N TRP A 68 35.77 -19.15 22.70
CA TRP A 68 36.46 -17.97 22.18
C TRP A 68 37.02 -17.17 23.36
N ASN A 69 38.36 -17.12 23.47
CA ASN A 69 39.08 -16.47 24.58
C ASN A 69 38.56 -16.90 25.98
N GLY A 70 38.25 -18.18 26.14
CA GLY A 70 37.75 -18.76 27.41
C GLY A 70 36.24 -18.62 27.64
N LEU A 71 35.50 -17.94 26.76
CA LEU A 71 34.03 -17.83 26.81
C LEU A 71 33.41 -18.90 25.92
N VAL A 72 32.35 -19.56 26.37
CA VAL A 72 31.64 -20.55 25.56
C VAL A 72 30.85 -19.85 24.46
N ILE A 73 31.10 -20.21 23.21
CA ILE A 73 30.40 -19.68 22.04
C ILE A 73 28.96 -20.21 22.08
N SER A 74 28.02 -19.29 22.12
CA SER A 74 26.59 -19.59 22.04
C SER A 74 26.02 -18.85 20.85
N ASP A 75 25.24 -19.55 20.04
CA ASP A 75 24.28 -18.88 19.17
C ASP A 75 23.28 -18.14 20.09
N PRO A 76 22.90 -16.88 19.81
CA PRO A 76 21.75 -16.24 20.46
C PRO A 76 20.46 -17.02 20.19
N ASP A 77 20.31 -18.12 20.93
CA ASP A 77 19.16 -18.99 21.16
C ASP A 77 18.30 -19.38 19.94
N GLU A 78 18.05 -20.69 19.79
CA GLU A 78 17.00 -21.28 18.95
C GLU A 78 15.63 -20.60 19.14
N LYS A 79 15.38 -20.03 20.33
CA LYS A 79 14.22 -19.18 20.63
C LYS A 79 14.18 -17.87 19.82
N SER A 80 15.33 -17.22 19.60
CA SER A 80 15.44 -16.05 18.73
C SER A 80 15.20 -16.38 17.25
N LEU A 81 15.48 -17.62 16.83
CA LEU A 81 15.12 -18.12 15.50
C LEU A 81 13.60 -18.30 15.40
N TYR A 82 12.94 -18.88 16.42
CA TYR A 82 11.48 -19.00 16.44
C TYR A 82 10.78 -17.63 16.45
N ASP A 83 11.22 -16.68 17.27
CA ASP A 83 10.66 -15.32 17.29
C ASP A 83 10.84 -14.62 15.92
N ARG A 84 11.99 -14.85 15.24
CA ARG A 84 12.22 -14.34 13.88
C ARG A 84 11.35 -15.04 12.83
N ILE A 85 11.14 -16.34 12.96
CA ILE A 85 10.25 -17.12 12.08
C ILE A 85 8.81 -16.63 12.24
N GLU A 86 8.36 -16.36 13.46
CA GLU A 86 7.02 -15.82 13.74
C GLU A 86 6.86 -14.41 13.15
N GLU A 87 7.84 -13.52 13.35
CA GLU A 87 7.87 -12.18 12.73
C GLU A 87 7.81 -12.26 11.20
N LEU A 88 8.59 -13.14 10.58
CA LEU A 88 8.58 -13.35 9.12
C LEU A 88 7.27 -13.95 8.63
N THR A 89 6.64 -14.84 9.41
CA THR A 89 5.36 -15.46 9.07
C THR A 89 4.26 -14.41 9.05
N GLU A 90 4.21 -13.52 10.04
CA GLU A 90 3.28 -12.38 10.06
C GLU A 90 3.51 -11.44 8.87
N LEU A 91 4.76 -11.17 8.52
CA LEU A 91 5.13 -10.36 7.36
C LEU A 91 4.67 -10.98 6.03
N ILE A 92 4.76 -12.30 5.90
CA ILE A 92 4.28 -13.05 4.74
C ILE A 92 2.76 -12.95 4.64
N ILE A 93 2.04 -13.19 5.75
CA ILE A 93 0.57 -13.07 5.80
C ILE A 93 0.12 -11.66 5.36
N GLN A 94 0.79 -10.62 5.85
CA GLN A 94 0.51 -9.24 5.45
C GLN A 94 0.76 -9.00 3.96
N LYS A 95 1.86 -9.53 3.41
CA LYS A 95 2.18 -9.42 1.99
C LYS A 95 1.20 -10.18 1.11
N ASP A 96 0.77 -11.36 1.52
CA ASP A 96 -0.23 -12.14 0.79
C ASP A 96 -1.57 -11.41 0.75
N ALA A 97 -1.97 -10.77 1.85
CA ALA A 97 -3.15 -9.91 1.86
C ALA A 97 -3.02 -8.71 0.91
N GLN A 98 -1.83 -8.09 0.83
CA GLN A 98 -1.55 -7.02 -0.13
C GLN A 98 -1.60 -7.51 -1.58
N ILE A 99 -1.01 -8.67 -1.87
CA ILE A 99 -1.02 -9.29 -3.20
C ILE A 99 -2.45 -9.61 -3.63
N ALA A 100 -3.25 -10.24 -2.75
CA ALA A 100 -4.65 -10.53 -3.03
C ALA A 100 -5.47 -9.25 -3.31
N GLY A 101 -5.17 -8.14 -2.63
CA GLY A 101 -5.77 -6.84 -2.92
C GLY A 101 -5.35 -6.27 -4.27
N LEU A 102 -4.11 -6.50 -4.70
CA LEU A 102 -3.62 -6.09 -6.03
C LEU A 102 -4.24 -6.94 -7.15
N GLU A 103 -4.42 -8.25 -6.94
CA GLU A 103 -5.04 -9.17 -7.90
C GLU A 103 -6.52 -8.86 -8.16
N GLN A 104 -7.20 -8.18 -7.23
CA GLN A 104 -8.59 -7.72 -7.41
C GLN A 104 -8.71 -6.43 -8.24
N ARG A 105 -7.60 -5.75 -8.55
CA ARG A 105 -7.63 -4.49 -9.30
C ARG A 105 -7.90 -4.76 -10.78
N PRO A 106 -8.66 -3.90 -11.47
CA PRO A 106 -8.83 -3.99 -12.91
C PRO A 106 -7.47 -4.00 -13.63
N THR A 107 -7.35 -4.85 -14.63
CA THR A 107 -6.20 -4.89 -15.52
C THR A 107 -6.16 -3.63 -16.39
N GLN A 108 -4.98 -3.32 -16.95
CA GLN A 108 -4.86 -2.21 -17.89
C GLN A 108 -5.79 -2.39 -19.10
N SER A 109 -5.96 -3.62 -19.59
CA SER A 109 -6.87 -3.90 -20.72
C SER A 109 -8.33 -3.64 -20.39
N GLU A 110 -8.78 -3.92 -19.17
CA GLU A 110 -10.16 -3.62 -18.73
C GLU A 110 -10.35 -2.11 -18.57
N TYR A 111 -9.35 -1.40 -18.05
CA TYR A 111 -9.38 0.05 -17.99
C TYR A 111 -9.43 0.67 -19.39
N ASP A 112 -8.58 0.22 -20.30
CA ASP A 112 -8.53 0.71 -21.69
C ASP A 112 -9.84 0.42 -22.44
N ALA A 113 -10.51 -0.70 -22.15
CA ALA A 113 -11.81 -1.03 -22.70
C ALA A 113 -12.90 -0.03 -22.24
N VAL A 114 -12.91 0.32 -20.95
CA VAL A 114 -13.84 1.33 -20.41
C VAL A 114 -13.57 2.72 -20.99
N VAL A 115 -12.30 3.10 -21.14
CA VAL A 115 -11.93 4.38 -21.79
C VAL A 115 -12.40 4.40 -23.24
N THR A 116 -12.21 3.30 -23.98
CA THR A 116 -12.68 3.19 -25.37
C THR A 116 -14.20 3.32 -25.47
N GLU A 117 -14.95 2.72 -24.53
CA GLU A 117 -16.40 2.85 -24.47
C GLU A 117 -16.84 4.29 -24.16
N LEU A 118 -16.14 4.96 -23.25
CA LEU A 118 -16.38 6.36 -22.90
C LEU A 118 -16.12 7.30 -24.08
N ASP A 119 -14.99 7.10 -24.77
CA ASP A 119 -14.58 7.90 -25.94
C ASP A 119 -15.49 7.68 -27.15
N ALA A 120 -16.18 6.54 -27.24
CA ALA A 120 -17.17 6.26 -28.27
C ALA A 120 -18.54 6.92 -28.00
N CYS A 121 -18.75 7.48 -26.80
CA CYS A 121 -20.00 8.15 -26.45
C CYS A 121 -20.04 9.55 -27.09
N PRO A 122 -21.07 9.89 -27.89
CA PRO A 122 -21.15 11.19 -28.55
C PRO A 122 -21.26 12.31 -27.51
N SER A 123 -20.55 13.41 -27.74
CA SER A 123 -20.59 14.56 -26.82
C SER A 123 -21.95 15.26 -26.88
N LEU A 124 -22.24 16.06 -25.85
CA LEU A 124 -23.46 16.87 -25.81
C LEU A 124 -23.55 17.81 -27.02
N GLU A 125 -22.40 18.33 -27.46
CA GLU A 125 -22.26 19.19 -28.63
C GLU A 125 -22.53 18.41 -29.93
N ASP A 126 -21.98 17.20 -30.09
CA ASP A 126 -22.27 16.32 -31.23
C ASP A 126 -23.76 15.98 -31.33
N ILE A 127 -24.43 15.77 -30.18
CA ILE A 127 -25.87 15.48 -30.12
C ILE A 127 -26.70 16.70 -30.54
N GLN A 128 -26.26 17.91 -30.20
CA GLN A 128 -26.93 19.17 -30.54
C GLN A 128 -26.69 19.59 -32.01
N GLU A 129 -25.48 19.40 -32.52
CA GLU A 129 -25.10 19.79 -33.89
C GLU A 129 -25.53 18.78 -34.97
N ALA A 130 -25.64 17.49 -34.65
CA ALA A 130 -25.96 16.45 -35.63
C ALA A 130 -27.30 16.69 -36.37
N ARG A 131 -28.20 17.55 -35.85
CA ARG A 131 -29.37 18.12 -36.55
C ARG A 131 -29.70 19.50 -35.99
N VAL A 132 -29.14 20.56 -36.59
CA VAL A 132 -29.48 21.97 -36.29
C VAL A 132 -31.00 22.13 -36.12
N GLY A 133 -31.43 22.62 -34.95
CA GLY A 133 -32.85 22.83 -34.61
C GLY A 133 -33.54 21.72 -33.80
N SER A 134 -32.80 20.71 -33.32
CA SER A 134 -33.33 19.65 -32.45
C SER A 134 -33.15 19.93 -30.95
N VAL A 135 -34.17 19.60 -30.15
CA VAL A 135 -34.12 19.59 -28.68
C VAL A 135 -34.26 18.15 -28.17
N VAL A 136 -33.39 17.74 -27.24
CA VAL A 136 -33.42 16.42 -26.58
C VAL A 136 -33.96 16.58 -25.17
N LEU A 137 -34.99 15.80 -24.82
CA LEU A 137 -35.62 15.82 -23.51
C LEU A 137 -35.57 14.44 -22.85
N THR A 138 -35.44 14.43 -21.53
CA THR A 138 -35.47 13.24 -20.67
C THR A 138 -36.79 13.14 -19.92
N PRO A 139 -37.28 11.93 -19.62
CA PRO A 139 -38.55 11.74 -18.93
C PRO A 139 -38.48 12.19 -17.47
N THR A 140 -39.59 12.68 -16.94
CA THR A 140 -39.81 12.73 -15.49
C THR A 140 -40.00 11.30 -14.96
N GLY A 141 -39.76 11.05 -13.67
CA GLY A 141 -39.58 9.70 -13.07
C GLY A 141 -40.67 8.63 -13.31
N ASN A 142 -41.75 8.95 -14.05
CA ASN A 142 -42.79 8.05 -14.53
C ASN A 142 -42.59 7.55 -15.98
N GLY A 143 -41.45 7.84 -16.63
CA GLY A 143 -41.18 7.40 -18.01
C GLY A 143 -41.91 8.23 -19.09
N THR A 144 -42.48 9.36 -18.71
CA THR A 144 -43.14 10.31 -19.62
C THR A 144 -42.28 11.56 -19.76
N VAL A 145 -42.13 12.05 -20.99
CA VAL A 145 -41.53 13.35 -21.28
C VAL A 145 -42.65 14.37 -21.43
N ILE A 146 -42.54 15.49 -20.73
CA ILE A 146 -43.47 16.61 -20.85
C ILE A 146 -42.79 17.71 -21.68
N LEU A 147 -43.33 17.96 -22.87
CA LEU A 147 -42.95 19.13 -23.68
C LEU A 147 -43.91 20.27 -23.37
N ARG A 148 -43.40 21.36 -22.79
CA ARG A 148 -44.17 22.59 -22.55
C ARG A 148 -43.62 23.72 -23.42
N MET A 149 -44.47 24.30 -24.24
CA MET A 149 -44.18 25.46 -25.08
C MET A 149 -45.03 26.64 -24.61
N MET A 150 -44.41 27.76 -24.30
CA MET A 150 -45.13 29.01 -24.03
C MET A 150 -45.45 29.70 -25.35
N ILE A 151 -46.63 30.32 -25.45
CA ILE A 151 -47.00 31.10 -26.63
C ILE A 151 -46.62 32.56 -26.37
N GLU A 152 -45.78 33.09 -27.26
CA GLU A 152 -45.36 34.48 -27.26
C GLU A 152 -45.77 35.14 -28.57
N GLU A 153 -46.25 36.38 -28.48
CA GLU A 153 -46.70 37.18 -29.63
C GLU A 153 -45.83 38.43 -29.76
N SER A 154 -45.67 38.90 -31.00
CA SER A 154 -44.92 40.12 -31.30
C SER A 154 -45.60 40.89 -32.42
N SER A 155 -45.63 42.22 -32.30
CA SER A 155 -46.15 43.10 -33.36
C SER A 155 -45.05 43.58 -34.32
N ASP A 156 -43.78 43.46 -33.95
CA ASP A 156 -42.65 44.04 -34.67
C ASP A 156 -41.43 43.11 -34.82
N LEU A 157 -41.56 41.84 -34.39
CA LEU A 157 -40.52 40.80 -34.36
C LEU A 157 -39.32 41.11 -33.46
N SER A 158 -39.34 42.24 -32.73
CA SER A 158 -38.24 42.69 -31.89
C SER A 158 -38.56 42.58 -30.40
N VAL A 159 -39.83 42.76 -30.03
CA VAL A 159 -40.33 42.57 -28.66
C VAL A 159 -41.37 41.46 -28.66
N TRP A 160 -41.17 40.46 -27.80
CA TRP A 160 -42.05 39.29 -27.66
C TRP A 160 -42.68 39.30 -26.27
N GLU A 161 -44.00 39.13 -26.21
CA GLU A 161 -44.77 39.08 -24.96
C GLU A 161 -45.48 37.74 -24.83
N ASN A 162 -45.40 37.13 -23.65
CA ASN A 162 -46.12 35.91 -23.34
C ASN A 162 -47.62 36.23 -23.23
N ASN A 163 -48.45 35.52 -24.00
CA ASN A 163 -49.89 35.77 -24.04
C ASN A 163 -50.67 35.03 -22.92
N GLY A 164 -49.97 34.31 -22.04
CA GLY A 164 -50.52 33.55 -20.93
C GLY A 164 -50.92 32.12 -21.29
N GLU A 165 -50.82 31.72 -22.57
CA GLU A 165 -51.16 30.39 -23.03
C GLU A 165 -49.92 29.49 -23.16
N SER A 166 -50.12 28.19 -22.97
CA SER A 166 -49.07 27.19 -23.17
C SER A 166 -49.63 25.92 -23.79
N VAL A 167 -48.84 25.31 -24.67
CA VAL A 167 -49.09 23.97 -25.21
C VAL A 167 -48.25 22.98 -24.42
N GLU A 168 -48.92 22.01 -23.81
CA GLU A 168 -48.28 20.93 -23.08
C GLU A 168 -48.61 19.60 -23.75
N VAL A 169 -47.58 18.81 -24.05
CA VAL A 169 -47.71 17.50 -24.69
C VAL A 169 -46.99 16.47 -23.84
N GLU A 170 -47.74 15.51 -23.33
CA GLU A 170 -47.21 14.33 -22.66
C GLU A 170 -46.88 13.27 -23.70
N LEU A 171 -45.61 12.85 -23.71
CA LEU A 171 -45.09 11.89 -24.67
C LEU A 171 -44.51 10.70 -23.90
N PRO A 172 -45.22 9.57 -23.84
CA PRO A 172 -44.71 8.38 -23.19
C PRO A 172 -43.52 7.83 -23.98
N LEU A 173 -42.50 7.38 -23.27
CA LEU A 173 -41.42 6.62 -23.89
C LEU A 173 -41.88 5.22 -24.23
N THR A 174 -41.50 4.75 -25.42
CA THR A 174 -41.62 3.33 -25.75
C THR A 174 -40.64 2.50 -24.93
N GLU A 175 -40.99 1.24 -24.68
CA GLU A 175 -40.21 0.35 -23.82
C GLU A 175 -38.73 0.30 -24.25
N GLY A 176 -37.84 0.44 -23.25
CA GLY A 176 -36.40 0.47 -23.45
C GLY A 176 -35.82 1.77 -24.01
N LYS A 177 -36.64 2.78 -24.34
CA LYS A 177 -36.15 4.11 -24.75
C LYS A 177 -35.95 5.04 -23.55
N LYS A 178 -34.97 5.95 -23.67
CA LYS A 178 -34.56 6.89 -22.61
C LYS A 178 -34.68 8.36 -23.00
N PHE A 179 -34.80 8.67 -24.29
CA PHE A 179 -34.75 10.03 -24.82
C PHE A 179 -35.78 10.23 -25.93
N LEU A 180 -36.34 11.44 -26.02
CA LEU A 180 -37.07 11.93 -27.19
C LEU A 180 -36.30 13.07 -27.84
N ARG A 181 -36.31 13.10 -29.18
CA ARG A 181 -35.78 14.21 -29.96
C ARG A 181 -36.86 14.75 -30.89
N PHE A 182 -37.05 16.07 -30.87
CA PHE A 182 -37.92 16.77 -31.81
C PHE A 182 -37.09 17.26 -33.00
N ALA A 183 -37.49 16.90 -34.21
CA ALA A 183 -36.91 17.42 -35.43
C ALA A 183 -37.98 18.28 -36.12
N LEU A 184 -37.70 19.56 -36.29
CA LEU A 184 -38.51 20.46 -37.10
C LEU A 184 -38.30 20.08 -38.57
N LYS A 185 -39.38 19.87 -39.31
CA LYS A 185 -39.36 19.63 -40.76
C LYS A 185 -39.68 20.92 -41.50
#